data_AF-A0A528WZY2-F1
#
_entry.id   AF-A0A528WZY2-F1
#
_cell.length_a   1.000
_cell.length_b   1.000
_cell.length_c   1.000
_cell.angle_alpha   90.00
_cell.angle_beta   90.00
_cell.angle_gamma   90.00
#
_symmetry.space_group_name_H-M   'P 1'
#
loop_
_entity.id
_entity.type
_entity.pdbx_description
1 polymer ?
#
loop_
_entity_poly.entity_id
_entity_poly.type
_entity_poly.pdbx_seq_one_letter_code
_entity_poly.pdbx_strand_id
1 'polypeptide(L)'
;RSVNSRITELSDRTVVGKDDDWRVPTVSGDCEDIAILKKLELMKRGWPASALLLTVASYHGEGHTVLTVRTSEGDLVLDNLTNSVRDWSSTPYSYFARQAQGNGRRWERIGAAKSVEKTATGS
;
A
#
# COMPACT_ATOMS: atom_id res chain seq x y z
N ARG A 1 4.93 6.55 10.26
CA ARG A 1 4.36 7.17 11.47
C ARG A 1 3.54 8.42 11.17
N SER A 2 4.13 9.53 10.70
CA SER A 2 3.39 10.80 10.47
C SER A 2 2.10 10.67 9.63
N VAL A 3 2.11 9.87 8.57
CA VAL A 3 0.89 9.65 7.75
C VAL A 3 -0.18 8.90 8.55
N ASN A 4 0.15 7.75 9.16
CA ASN A 4 -0.80 6.96 9.97
C ASN A 4 -1.41 7.76 11.14
N SER A 5 -0.73 8.78 11.65
CA SER A 5 -1.25 9.63 12.72
C SER A 5 -2.13 10.78 12.23
N ARG A 6 -2.05 11.15 10.95
CA ARG A 6 -2.77 12.31 10.38
C ARG A 6 -3.98 11.92 9.54
N ILE A 7 -3.99 10.70 9.00
CA ILE A 7 -5.08 10.20 8.17
C ILE A 7 -5.90 9.20 8.98
N THR A 8 -7.20 9.48 9.12
CA THR A 8 -8.15 8.56 9.72
C THR A 8 -8.47 7.45 8.72
N GLU A 9 -8.29 6.20 9.13
CA GLU A 9 -8.62 5.04 8.30
C GLU A 9 -10.14 4.88 8.19
N LEU A 10 -10.67 5.04 6.96
CA LEU A 10 -12.09 4.89 6.63
C LEU A 10 -12.20 4.36 5.21
N SER A 11 -13.09 3.39 4.99
CA SER A 11 -13.31 2.81 3.66
C SER A 11 -13.91 3.83 2.68
N ASP A 12 -13.56 3.71 1.40
CA ASP A 12 -14.15 4.54 0.34
C ASP A 12 -15.67 4.42 0.23
N ARG A 13 -16.21 3.24 0.56
CA ARG A 13 -17.67 3.05 0.61
C ARG A 13 -18.31 3.97 1.65
N THR A 14 -17.66 4.16 2.79
CA THR A 14 -18.12 5.05 3.86
C THR A 14 -17.94 6.53 3.49
N VAL A 15 -16.84 6.89 2.83
CA VAL A 15 -16.45 8.30 2.61
C VAL A 15 -17.07 8.88 1.33
N VAL A 16 -17.05 8.14 0.22
CA VAL A 16 -17.47 8.62 -1.11
C VAL A 16 -18.50 7.73 -1.80
N GLY A 17 -18.90 6.61 -1.18
CA GLY A 17 -19.93 5.70 -1.69
C GLY A 17 -19.49 4.80 -2.84
N LYS A 18 -18.21 4.80 -3.19
CA LYS A 18 -17.61 3.92 -4.21
C LYS A 18 -17.04 2.65 -3.57
N ASP A 19 -16.88 1.59 -4.37
CA ASP A 19 -16.18 0.39 -3.91
C ASP A 19 -14.67 0.59 -3.81
N ASP A 20 -14.09 1.50 -4.60
CA ASP A 20 -12.65 1.76 -4.69
C ASP A 20 -12.40 3.11 -5.40
N ASP A 21 -11.65 4.04 -4.81
CA ASP A 21 -11.34 5.40 -5.30
C ASP A 21 -9.91 5.86 -4.95
N TRP A 22 -8.93 5.36 -5.69
CA TRP A 22 -7.50 5.62 -5.47
C TRP A 22 -7.16 7.12 -5.62
N ARG A 23 -6.75 7.76 -4.52
CA ARG A 23 -6.45 9.20 -4.50
C ARG A 23 -5.37 9.56 -3.48
N VAL A 24 -5.10 10.85 -3.37
CA VAL A 24 -4.24 11.40 -2.33
C VAL A 24 -5.14 11.87 -1.17
N PRO A 25 -5.18 11.18 -0.03
CA PRO A 25 -6.04 11.56 1.08
C PRO A 25 -5.57 12.85 1.74
N THR A 26 -6.53 13.61 2.27
CA THR A 26 -6.26 14.83 3.06
C THR A 26 -6.58 14.66 4.54
N VAL A 27 -7.71 14.01 4.85
CA VAL A 27 -8.20 13.80 6.24
C VAL A 27 -8.45 12.32 6.51
N SER A 28 -9.05 11.60 5.55
CA SER A 28 -9.34 10.18 5.65
C SER A 28 -9.09 9.46 4.33
N GLY A 29 -8.87 8.15 4.42
CA GLY A 29 -8.68 7.23 3.30
C GLY A 29 -8.41 5.83 3.85
N ASP A 30 -8.45 4.82 3.00
CA ASP A 30 -8.14 3.44 3.33
C ASP A 30 -6.69 3.08 2.95
N CYS A 31 -6.41 1.79 2.76
CA CYS A 31 -5.05 1.27 2.71
C CYS A 31 -4.24 1.80 1.51
N GLU A 32 -4.85 1.86 0.33
CA GLU A 32 -4.27 2.36 -0.91
C GLU A 32 -4.01 3.86 -0.86
N ASP A 33 -4.97 4.62 -0.35
CA ASP A 33 -4.88 6.07 -0.18
C ASP A 33 -3.72 6.44 0.74
N ILE A 34 -3.62 5.74 1.87
CA ILE A 34 -2.53 5.94 2.83
C ILE A 34 -1.18 5.52 2.22
N ALA A 35 -1.13 4.45 1.45
CA ALA A 35 0.09 4.01 0.74
C ALA A 35 0.53 5.03 -0.33
N ILE A 36 -0.42 5.60 -1.09
CA ILE A 36 -0.18 6.67 -2.06
C ILE A 36 0.40 7.91 -1.37
N LEU A 37 -0.18 8.35 -0.26
CA LEU A 37 0.32 9.53 0.44
C LEU A 37 1.75 9.32 0.98
N LYS A 38 2.03 8.14 1.57
CA LYS A 38 3.40 7.78 2.01
C LYS A 38 4.39 7.84 0.85
N LYS A 39 4.02 7.30 -0.32
CA LYS A 39 4.86 7.31 -1.52
C LYS A 39 5.16 8.75 -1.94
N LEU A 40 4.14 9.60 -2.05
CA LEU A 40 4.31 11.00 -2.42
C LEU A 40 5.18 11.78 -1.44
N GLU A 41 5.03 11.56 -0.14
CA GLU A 41 5.85 12.24 0.87
C GLU A 41 7.31 11.79 0.85
N LEU A 42 7.58 10.51 0.60
CA LEU A 42 8.95 10.02 0.42
C LEU A 42 9.57 10.56 -0.88
N MET A 43 8.81 10.62 -1.97
CA MET A 43 9.26 11.26 -3.21
C MET A 43 9.61 12.74 -3.01
N LYS A 44 8.78 13.48 -2.27
CA LYS A 44 9.06 14.88 -1.89
C LYS A 44 10.33 15.03 -1.04
N ARG A 45 10.74 13.98 -0.34
CA ARG A 45 11.98 13.91 0.43
C ARG A 45 13.19 13.42 -0.38
N GLY A 46 13.03 13.26 -1.69
CA GLY A 46 14.12 12.90 -2.61
C GLY A 46 14.28 11.39 -2.87
N TRP A 47 13.39 10.54 -2.36
CA TRP A 47 13.43 9.11 -2.69
C TRP A 47 13.00 8.89 -4.14
N PRO A 48 13.70 8.03 -4.90
CA PRO A 48 13.36 7.78 -6.29
C PRO A 48 12.05 7.00 -6.38
N ALA A 49 11.17 7.39 -7.30
CA ALA A 49 9.89 6.72 -7.51
C ALA A 49 10.03 5.22 -7.86
N SER A 50 11.15 4.84 -8.49
CA SER A 50 11.49 3.45 -8.80
C SER A 50 11.76 2.60 -7.55
N ALA A 51 12.09 3.20 -6.41
CA ALA A 51 12.22 2.49 -5.15
C ALA A 51 10.90 2.41 -4.36
N LEU A 52 9.88 3.18 -4.73
CA LEU A 52 8.65 3.36 -3.96
C LEU A 52 7.46 2.75 -4.72
N LEU A 53 7.10 1.52 -4.39
CA LEU A 53 6.19 0.71 -5.19
C LEU A 53 4.94 0.37 -4.38
N LEU A 54 3.76 0.72 -4.89
CA LEU A 54 2.52 0.20 -4.32
C LEU A 54 2.45 -1.30 -4.57
N THR A 55 2.01 -2.03 -3.56
CA THR A 55 1.93 -3.49 -3.58
C THR A 55 0.56 -3.92 -3.07
N VAL A 56 -0.12 -4.74 -3.86
CA VAL A 56 -1.39 -5.38 -3.49
C VAL A 56 -1.08 -6.74 -2.89
N ALA A 57 -1.68 -7.01 -1.74
CA ALA A 57 -1.53 -8.20 -0.94
C ALA A 57 -2.89 -8.65 -0.37
N SER A 58 -2.88 -9.74 0.40
CA SER A 58 -4.01 -10.14 1.24
C SER A 58 -3.50 -10.40 2.65
N TYR A 59 -4.35 -10.05 3.60
CA TYR A 59 -4.18 -10.30 5.01
C TYR A 59 -5.50 -10.87 5.54
N HIS A 60 -5.46 -12.08 6.13
CA HIS A 60 -6.65 -12.79 6.63
C HIS A 60 -7.79 -12.96 5.61
N GLY A 61 -7.47 -13.09 4.32
CA GLY A 61 -8.44 -13.28 3.25
C GLY A 61 -9.01 -11.99 2.66
N GLU A 62 -8.66 -10.83 3.24
CA GLU A 62 -9.06 -9.53 2.74
C GLU A 62 -7.93 -8.90 1.91
N GLY A 63 -8.25 -8.14 0.87
CA GLY A 63 -7.25 -7.43 0.08
C GLY A 63 -6.67 -6.24 0.83
N HIS A 64 -5.38 -5.99 0.66
CA HIS A 64 -4.63 -4.94 1.36
C HIS A 64 -3.63 -4.28 0.43
N THR A 65 -3.44 -2.98 0.56
CA THR A 65 -2.43 -2.23 -0.20
C THR A 65 -1.40 -1.63 0.75
N VAL A 66 -0.12 -1.90 0.47
CA VAL A 66 1.01 -1.37 1.23
C VAL A 66 1.98 -0.63 0.32
N LEU A 67 2.84 0.20 0.93
CA LEU A 67 3.99 0.75 0.22
C LEU A 67 5.22 -0.13 0.46
N THR A 68 5.80 -0.65 -0.62
CA THR A 68 7.08 -1.32 -0.62
C THR A 68 8.20 -0.37 -0.99
N VAL A 69 9.26 -0.36 -0.19
CA VAL A 69 10.46 0.43 -0.41
C VAL A 69 11.61 -0.52 -0.76
N ARG A 70 12.09 -0.44 -2.00
CA ARG A 70 13.25 -1.21 -2.47
C ARG A 70 14.52 -0.55 -1.92
N THR A 71 15.37 -1.32 -1.27
CA THR A 71 16.69 -0.88 -0.81
C THR A 71 17.76 -1.86 -1.30
N SER A 72 19.03 -1.50 -1.12
CA SER A 72 20.15 -2.43 -1.40
C SER A 72 20.20 -3.62 -0.45
N GLU A 73 19.58 -3.52 0.73
CA GLU A 73 19.60 -4.53 1.79
C GLU A 73 18.35 -5.43 1.78
N GLY A 74 17.34 -5.05 1.00
CA GLY A 74 16.09 -5.79 0.89
C GLY A 74 14.88 -4.88 0.68
N ASP A 75 13.71 -5.50 0.63
CA ASP A 75 12.44 -4.81 0.48
C ASP A 75 11.82 -4.55 1.86
N LEU A 76 11.51 -3.29 2.13
CA LEU A 76 10.83 -2.85 3.34
C LEU A 76 9.36 -2.57 3.06
N VAL A 77 8.51 -2.74 4.07
CA VAL A 77 7.08 -2.51 4.00
C VAL A 77 6.67 -1.40 4.97
N LEU A 78 5.97 -0.41 4.42
CA LEU A 78 5.34 0.69 5.14
C LEU A 78 3.82 0.52 5.03
N ASP A 79 3.17 0.43 6.19
CA ASP A 79 1.79 -0.05 6.31
C ASP A 79 0.95 0.90 7.18
N ASN A 80 -0.36 0.99 6.94
CA ASN A 80 -1.29 1.73 7.81
C ASN A 80 -1.60 0.94 9.10
N LEU A 81 -1.69 -0.40 9.03
CA LEU A 81 -2.04 -1.26 10.17
C LEU A 81 -0.99 -1.26 11.30
N THR A 82 0.23 -0.81 11.01
CA THR A 82 1.30 -0.69 12.00
C THR A 82 2.23 0.46 11.71
N ASN A 83 2.81 1.03 12.77
CA ASN A 83 3.79 2.10 12.69
C ASN A 83 5.24 1.61 12.51
N SER A 84 5.46 0.29 12.58
CA SER A 84 6.77 -0.32 12.37
C SER A 84 7.05 -0.49 10.87
N VAL A 85 8.27 -0.15 10.46
CA VAL A 85 8.81 -0.59 9.16
C VAL A 85 9.26 -2.03 9.33
N ARG A 86 8.85 -2.90 8.41
CA ARG A 86 9.14 -4.34 8.49
C ARG A 86 9.80 -4.83 7.21
N ASP A 87 10.64 -5.85 7.33
CA ASP A 87 11.15 -6.57 6.16
C ASP A 87 10.00 -7.31 5.49
N TRP A 88 9.94 -7.24 4.16
CA TRP A 88 8.92 -7.90 3.34
C TRP A 88 8.70 -9.37 3.74
N SER A 89 9.79 -10.12 3.94
CA SER A 89 9.77 -11.54 4.29
C SER A 89 9.26 -11.83 5.71
N SER A 90 9.19 -10.82 6.58
CA SER A 90 8.72 -10.93 7.97
C SER A 90 7.26 -10.51 8.15
N THR A 91 6.61 -10.05 7.08
CA THR A 91 5.20 -9.66 7.11
C THR A 91 4.28 -10.88 6.96
N PRO A 92 3.05 -10.83 7.51
CA PRO A 92 2.09 -11.92 7.40
C PRO A 92 1.30 -11.92 6.08
N TYR A 93 1.77 -11.21 5.06
CA TYR A 93 0.99 -10.92 3.86
C TYR A 93 1.22 -11.93 2.73
N SER A 94 0.14 -12.23 2.01
CA SER A 94 0.20 -12.92 0.72
C SER A 94 0.23 -11.89 -0.39
N TYR A 95 1.37 -11.72 -1.06
CA TYR A 95 1.58 -10.67 -2.07
C TYR A 95 1.14 -11.09 -3.47
N PHE A 96 0.39 -10.24 -4.18
CA PHE A 96 -0.16 -10.57 -5.51
C PHE A 96 0.49 -9.83 -6.66
N ALA A 97 0.61 -8.51 -6.52
CA ALA A 97 1.13 -7.66 -7.56
C ALA A 97 1.80 -6.43 -6.97
N ARG A 98 2.77 -5.89 -7.69
CA ARG A 98 3.50 -4.70 -7.29
C ARG A 98 3.75 -3.81 -8.50
N GLN A 99 3.77 -2.50 -8.29
CA GLN A 99 4.18 -1.55 -9.33
C GLN A 99 5.59 -1.88 -9.84
N ALA A 100 5.80 -1.78 -11.15
CA ALA A 100 7.09 -1.99 -11.77
C ALA A 100 8.04 -0.83 -11.46
N GLN A 101 9.32 -1.14 -11.16
CA GLN A 101 10.34 -0.13 -10.85
C GLN A 101 10.54 0.89 -11.99
N GLY A 102 10.48 0.43 -13.24
CA GLY A 102 10.67 1.28 -14.43
C GLY A 102 9.41 2.04 -14.88
N ASN A 103 8.23 1.67 -14.37
CA ASN A 103 6.98 2.32 -14.75
C ASN A 103 5.92 2.09 -13.66
N GLY A 104 5.65 3.11 -12.85
CA GLY A 104 4.67 3.03 -11.77
C GLY A 104 3.21 2.83 -12.22
N ARG A 105 2.91 2.88 -13.52
CA ARG A 105 1.60 2.52 -14.07
C ARG A 105 1.48 1.05 -14.45
N ARG A 106 2.61 0.34 -14.57
CA ARG A 106 2.64 -1.09 -14.86
C ARG A 106 2.69 -1.86 -13.54
N TRP A 107 1.96 -2.96 -13.49
CA TRP A 107 1.98 -3.90 -12.38
C TRP A 107 2.62 -5.22 -12.81
N GLU A 108 3.41 -5.80 -11.92
CA GLU A 108 4.06 -7.09 -12.07
C GLU A 108 3.46 -8.06 -11.05
N ARG A 109 3.01 -9.23 -11.51
CA ARG A 109 2.53 -10.29 -10.63
C ARG A 109 3.69 -10.87 -9.82
N ILE A 110 3.42 -11.16 -8.55
CA ILE A 110 4.37 -11.80 -7.65
C ILE A 110 3.97 -13.27 -7.52
N GLY A 111 4.70 -14.15 -8.23
CA GLY A 111 4.53 -15.60 -8.17
C GLY A 111 3.11 -16.11 -8.48
N ALA A 112 2.80 -17.31 -7.99
CA ALA A 112 1.50 -17.98 -8.15
C ALA A 112 0.44 -17.50 -7.15
N ALA A 113 0.47 -16.21 -6.81
CA ALA A 113 -0.46 -15.66 -5.83
C ALA A 113 -1.90 -15.72 -6.38
N LYS A 114 -2.78 -16.40 -5.63
CA LYS A 114 -4.19 -16.64 -5.99
C LYS A 114 -4.95 -15.31 -6.11
N SER A 115 -5.97 -15.22 -6.95
CA SER A 115 -6.77 -13.99 -7.10
C SER A 115 -7.35 -13.49 -5.77
N VAL A 116 -7.30 -12.18 -5.54
CA VAL A 116 -8.00 -11.50 -4.43
C VAL A 116 -9.43 -11.22 -4.86
N GLU A 117 -10.41 -11.57 -4.01
CA GLU A 117 -11.83 -11.35 -4.33
C GLU A 117 -12.33 -9.94 -4.00
N LYS A 118 -11.65 -9.17 -3.14
CA LYS A 118 -11.97 -7.75 -2.80
C LYS A 118 -10.90 -7.13 -1.89
N THR A 119 -10.65 -5.82 -2.03
CA THR A 119 -9.95 -5.00 -1.01
C THR A 119 -10.80 -4.96 0.27
N ALA A 120 -10.16 -5.04 1.44
CA ALA A 120 -10.77 -5.20 2.76
C ALA A 120 -11.89 -4.18 3.04
N THR A 121 -13.13 -4.66 3.10
CA THR A 121 -14.25 -3.93 3.71
C THR A 121 -14.10 -4.02 5.22
N GLY A 122 -13.60 -2.96 5.85
CA GLY A 122 -13.55 -2.86 7.32
C GLY A 122 -14.97 -2.96 7.91
N SER A 123 -15.11 -3.79 8.97
CA SER A 123 -16.30 -3.87 9.82
C SER A 123 -16.50 -2.61 10.66
#